data_AF-A0A3R9LZF8-F1
#
_entry.id   AF-A0A3R9LZF8-F1
#
_cell.length_a   1.000
_cell.length_b   1.000
_cell.length_c   1.000
_cell.angle_alpha   90.00
_cell.angle_beta   90.00
_cell.angle_gamma   90.00
#
_symmetry.space_group_name_H-M   'P 1'
#
loop_
_entity.id
_entity.type
_entity.pdbx_description
1 polymer ?
#
loop_
_entity_poly.entity_id
_entity_poly.type
_entity_poly.pdbx_seq_one_letter_code
_entity_poly.pdbx_strand_id
1 'polypeptide(L)'
;MNKRKQIILVIAVLLVAFCSFVYLKKQFFSSSKPKEESRKETIVYDSSLKDITLTKDGRYVLVSPKDVNWQSNDLRMSRNYVVSTFITYEHFYAKKNTLPSGKLKKFDIITYDLRKKNFVEKRIDLKKAVEEYDSDYSLRDDGAIQEVGSSFYFEGKDYVRISVSKRKNLEEKKRLVLNLENGKLTELSEAMEEVILAQNSFPSLSRTNLDDILYFNGFSDSNNLGYINDKKKNKIGQDINFSHEFPDLVKRLKKNRITEILYRRGLVSPADYYEDLRHWFAPVGQDKLDIIAKDYETKEETPLNNYQEFIDWSKAEAQKAQERIKANGKKETN
;
A
#
# COMPACT_ATOMS: atom_id res chain seq x y z
N MET A 1 75.58 30.48 -7.67
CA MET A 1 74.62 29.74 -6.83
C MET A 1 75.24 28.40 -6.45
N ASN A 2 75.28 28.02 -5.16
CA ASN A 2 76.00 26.81 -4.71
C ASN A 2 75.35 25.53 -5.31
N LYS A 3 76.12 24.49 -5.67
CA LYS A 3 75.62 23.30 -6.41
C LYS A 3 74.36 22.68 -5.79
N ARG A 4 74.27 22.67 -4.45
CA ARG A 4 73.06 22.23 -3.71
C ARG A 4 71.81 23.07 -4.02
N LYS A 5 71.93 24.39 -4.13
CA LYS A 5 70.81 25.29 -4.46
C LYS A 5 70.33 25.12 -5.91
N GLN A 6 71.24 24.80 -6.85
CA GLN A 6 70.87 24.47 -8.23
C GLN A 6 70.10 23.14 -8.32
N ILE A 7 70.53 22.10 -7.60
CA ILE A 7 69.83 20.82 -7.57
C ILE A 7 68.43 20.98 -6.97
N ILE A 8 68.29 21.74 -5.87
CA ILE A 8 66.98 22.01 -5.25
C ILE A 8 66.06 22.76 -6.22
N LEU A 9 66.59 23.75 -6.96
CA LEU A 9 65.80 24.50 -7.94
C LEU A 9 65.28 23.58 -9.07
N VAL A 10 66.13 22.69 -9.58
CA VAL A 10 65.74 21.73 -10.63
C VAL A 10 64.66 20.77 -10.14
N ILE A 11 64.81 20.25 -8.91
CA ILE A 11 63.80 19.37 -8.30
C ILE A 11 62.47 20.12 -8.11
N ALA A 12 62.52 21.38 -7.66
CA ALA A 12 61.32 22.21 -7.49
C ALA A 12 60.58 22.45 -8.81
N VAL A 13 61.31 22.74 -9.89
CA VAL A 13 60.72 22.92 -11.24
C VAL A 13 60.10 21.63 -11.75
N LEU A 14 60.77 20.48 -11.55
CA LEU A 14 60.23 19.18 -11.94
C LEU A 14 58.98 18.80 -11.15
N LEU A 15 58.93 19.13 -9.85
CA LEU A 15 57.75 18.94 -9.01
C LEU A 15 56.58 19.81 -9.47
N VAL A 16 56.82 21.08 -9.79
CA VAL A 16 55.77 21.97 -10.33
C VAL A 16 55.27 21.45 -11.67
N ALA A 17 56.16 21.04 -12.58
CA ALA A 17 55.78 20.48 -13.87
C ALA A 17 54.97 19.18 -13.71
N PHE A 18 55.36 18.30 -12.78
CA PHE A 18 54.63 17.07 -12.48
C PHE A 18 53.26 17.35 -11.87
N CYS A 19 53.17 18.26 -10.91
CA CYS A 19 51.90 18.69 -10.32
C CYS A 19 50.97 19.34 -11.35
N SER A 20 51.51 20.19 -12.25
CA SER A 20 50.76 20.77 -13.37
C SER A 20 50.30 19.69 -14.35
N PHE A 21 51.12 18.68 -14.65
CA PHE A 21 50.73 17.57 -15.52
C PHE A 21 49.63 16.70 -14.88
N VAL A 22 49.73 16.41 -13.58
CA VAL A 22 48.68 15.67 -12.85
C VAL A 22 47.39 16.48 -12.77
N TYR A 23 47.49 17.80 -12.53
CA TYR A 23 46.34 18.71 -12.52
C TYR A 23 45.69 18.79 -13.90
N LEU A 24 46.47 18.97 -14.96
CA LEU A 24 45.98 18.96 -16.34
C LEU A 24 45.40 17.60 -16.72
N LYS A 25 46.01 16.49 -16.31
CA LYS A 25 45.46 15.15 -16.52
C LYS A 25 44.13 14.99 -15.80
N LYS A 26 44.00 15.50 -14.56
CA LYS A 26 42.73 15.49 -13.83
C LYS A 26 41.70 16.44 -14.48
N GLN A 27 42.09 17.58 -15.01
CA GLN A 27 41.18 18.56 -15.63
C GLN A 27 40.71 18.11 -17.03
N PHE A 28 41.61 17.53 -17.83
CA PHE A 28 41.35 17.15 -19.24
C PHE A 28 40.99 15.67 -19.42
N PHE A 29 41.41 14.79 -18.49
CA PHE A 29 41.13 13.34 -18.54
C PHE A 29 40.30 12.83 -17.35
N SER A 30 39.87 13.65 -16.38
CA SER A 30 38.74 13.24 -15.52
C SER A 30 37.49 13.23 -16.37
N SER A 31 37.16 12.03 -16.82
CA SER A 31 35.94 11.60 -17.51
C SER A 31 35.22 12.72 -18.26
N SER A 32 35.31 12.68 -19.59
CA SER A 32 34.10 12.88 -20.39
C SER A 32 32.95 12.25 -19.61
N LYS A 33 31.97 13.06 -19.16
CA LYS A 33 30.76 12.50 -18.53
C LYS A 33 30.34 11.30 -19.38
N PRO A 34 30.19 10.09 -18.81
CA PRO A 34 29.85 8.93 -19.61
C PRO A 34 28.65 9.33 -20.48
N LYS A 35 28.74 9.08 -21.78
CA LYS A 35 27.64 9.38 -22.70
C LYS A 35 26.40 8.77 -22.08
N GLU A 36 25.44 9.61 -21.70
CA GLU A 36 24.17 9.16 -21.13
C GLU A 36 23.43 8.43 -22.25
N GLU A 37 23.57 7.11 -22.27
CA GLU A 37 22.92 6.23 -23.21
C GLU A 37 21.49 5.98 -22.74
N SER A 38 20.55 5.97 -23.68
CA SER A 38 19.18 5.54 -23.40
C SER A 38 19.23 4.12 -22.86
N ARG A 39 18.69 3.89 -21.67
CA ARG A 39 18.68 2.58 -21.02
C ARG A 39 17.28 2.01 -20.96
N LYS A 40 17.22 0.70 -21.14
CA LYS A 40 16.02 -0.11 -20.95
C LYS A 40 16.18 -0.87 -19.65
N GLU A 41 15.24 -0.70 -18.74
CA GLU A 41 15.24 -1.39 -17.45
C GLU A 41 13.95 -2.17 -17.29
N THR A 42 14.04 -3.38 -16.70
CA THR A 42 12.85 -4.15 -16.33
C THR A 42 12.58 -3.90 -14.87
N ILE A 43 11.39 -3.37 -14.57
CA ILE A 43 10.93 -3.15 -13.20
C ILE A 43 9.92 -4.23 -12.85
N VAL A 44 10.13 -4.87 -11.71
CA VAL A 44 9.25 -5.91 -11.18
C VAL A 44 8.65 -5.41 -9.87
N TYR A 45 7.33 -5.42 -9.80
CA TYR A 45 6.56 -5.23 -8.59
C TYR A 45 5.97 -6.59 -8.21
N ASP A 46 6.62 -7.28 -7.27
CA ASP A 46 6.18 -8.58 -6.78
C ASP A 46 5.62 -8.46 -5.37
N SER A 47 4.29 -8.47 -5.28
CA SER A 47 3.56 -8.41 -4.02
C SER A 47 3.08 -9.80 -3.58
N SER A 48 3.72 -10.87 -4.07
CA SER A 48 3.48 -12.23 -3.61
C SER A 48 3.70 -12.35 -2.09
N LEU A 49 2.99 -13.27 -1.47
CA LEU A 49 3.03 -13.48 -0.02
C LEU A 49 3.99 -14.61 0.35
N LYS A 50 4.73 -14.40 1.45
CA LYS A 50 5.62 -15.38 2.06
C LYS A 50 4.90 -16.21 3.10
N ASP A 51 4.14 -15.54 3.96
CA ASP A 51 3.44 -16.15 5.08
C ASP A 51 1.99 -15.69 5.08
N ILE A 52 1.08 -16.65 5.24
CA ILE A 52 -0.35 -16.44 5.43
C ILE A 52 -0.76 -17.25 6.66
N THR A 53 -1.52 -16.65 7.57
CA THR A 53 -2.07 -17.34 8.74
C THR A 53 -3.51 -16.90 8.93
N LEU A 54 -4.40 -17.86 9.20
CA LEU A 54 -5.78 -17.60 9.58
C LEU A 54 -5.91 -17.58 11.12
N THR A 55 -6.73 -16.70 11.68
CA THR A 55 -7.14 -16.81 13.09
C THR A 55 -7.94 -18.08 13.35
N LYS A 56 -8.01 -18.53 14.61
CA LYS A 56 -8.70 -19.79 14.96
C LYS A 56 -10.17 -19.80 14.56
N ASP A 57 -10.84 -18.66 14.71
CA ASP A 57 -12.25 -18.45 14.33
C ASP A 57 -12.44 -18.22 12.82
N GLY A 58 -11.34 -18.09 12.07
CA GLY A 58 -11.38 -17.87 10.64
C GLY A 58 -11.80 -16.48 10.22
N ARG A 59 -11.98 -15.50 11.11
CA ARG A 59 -12.49 -14.15 10.77
C ARG A 59 -11.42 -13.24 10.18
N TYR A 60 -10.16 -13.43 10.58
CA TYR A 60 -9.03 -12.58 10.21
C TYR A 60 -7.89 -13.36 9.58
N VAL A 61 -7.19 -12.72 8.65
CA VAL A 61 -6.04 -13.29 7.94
C VAL A 61 -4.84 -12.39 8.14
N LEU A 62 -3.70 -13.00 8.40
CA LEU A 62 -2.45 -12.33 8.67
C LEU A 62 -1.48 -12.65 7.56
N VAL A 63 -0.87 -11.61 7.01
CA VAL A 63 -0.13 -11.72 5.76
C VAL A 63 1.21 -11.02 5.86
N SER A 64 2.16 -11.57 5.12
CA SER A 64 3.52 -11.08 5.05
C SER A 64 4.00 -11.15 3.60
N PRO A 65 4.45 -10.04 3.00
CA PRO A 65 4.96 -10.05 1.65
C PRO A 65 6.29 -10.81 1.55
N LYS A 66 6.63 -11.29 0.35
CA LYS A 66 7.94 -11.90 0.06
C LYS A 66 9.07 -10.87 0.05
N ASP A 67 8.79 -9.65 -0.41
CA ASP A 67 9.76 -8.56 -0.50
C ASP A 67 9.43 -7.44 0.52
N VAL A 68 10.47 -6.77 1.01
CA VAL A 68 10.41 -5.64 1.95
C VAL A 68 10.07 -4.31 1.27
N ASN A 69 10.23 -4.20 -0.06
CA ASN A 69 9.86 -3.01 -0.84
C ASN A 69 8.35 -2.95 -1.18
N TRP A 70 7.55 -3.73 -0.46
CA TRP A 70 6.12 -3.88 -0.64
C TRP A 70 5.34 -2.60 -0.31
N GLN A 71 4.24 -2.35 -1.03
CA GLN A 71 3.34 -1.22 -0.76
C GLN A 71 1.98 -1.74 -0.26
N SER A 72 1.38 -1.04 0.71
CA SER A 72 0.12 -1.46 1.34
C SER A 72 -1.07 -1.58 0.38
N ASN A 73 -1.04 -0.86 -0.74
CA ASN A 73 -2.10 -0.92 -1.76
C ASN A 73 -2.07 -2.20 -2.62
N ASP A 74 -1.12 -3.10 -2.36
CA ASP A 74 -0.92 -4.30 -3.16
C ASP A 74 -1.80 -5.47 -2.71
N LEU A 75 -2.35 -5.43 -1.50
CA LEU A 75 -3.14 -6.52 -0.93
C LEU A 75 -4.63 -6.17 -0.86
N ARG A 76 -5.45 -7.14 -1.24
CA ARG A 76 -6.91 -7.06 -1.12
C ARG A 76 -7.42 -8.34 -0.48
N MET A 77 -8.49 -8.19 0.27
CA MET A 77 -9.16 -9.29 0.95
C MET A 77 -10.58 -9.42 0.40
N SER A 78 -10.95 -10.63 0.00
CA SER A 78 -12.35 -11.02 -0.24
C SER A 78 -12.84 -11.86 0.94
N ARG A 79 -13.86 -12.71 0.76
CA ARG A 79 -14.22 -13.67 1.79
C ARG A 79 -13.26 -14.85 1.79
N ASN A 80 -12.92 -15.39 0.62
CA ASN A 80 -12.21 -16.67 0.53
C ASN A 80 -10.80 -16.55 -0.06
N TYR A 81 -10.40 -15.38 -0.51
CA TYR A 81 -9.08 -15.17 -1.11
C TYR A 81 -8.39 -13.94 -0.55
N VAL A 82 -7.10 -14.09 -0.27
CA VAL A 82 -6.16 -12.97 -0.31
C VAL A 82 -5.76 -12.75 -1.75
N VAL A 83 -5.75 -11.50 -2.19
CA VAL A 83 -5.40 -11.11 -3.56
C VAL A 83 -4.19 -10.19 -3.50
N SER A 84 -3.18 -10.51 -4.29
CA SER A 84 -2.02 -9.65 -4.54
C SER A 84 -1.72 -9.57 -6.04
N THR A 85 -0.64 -8.88 -6.40
CA THR A 85 -0.29 -8.64 -7.80
C THR A 85 1.17 -8.98 -8.07
N PHE A 86 1.44 -9.35 -9.33
CA PHE A 86 2.79 -9.42 -9.88
C PHE A 86 2.79 -8.65 -11.20
N ILE A 87 3.55 -7.56 -11.23
CA ILE A 87 3.57 -6.64 -12.36
C ILE A 87 4.99 -6.50 -12.88
N THR A 88 5.16 -6.54 -14.18
CA THR A 88 6.44 -6.28 -14.83
C THR A 88 6.29 -5.22 -15.90
N TYR A 89 7.09 -4.16 -15.82
CA TYR A 89 7.20 -3.13 -16.83
C TYR A 89 8.59 -3.14 -17.47
N GLU A 90 8.66 -2.83 -18.76
CA GLU A 90 9.88 -2.35 -19.40
C GLU A 90 9.85 -0.82 -19.41
N HIS A 91 10.75 -0.20 -18.67
CA HIS A 91 10.94 1.25 -18.67
C HIS A 91 12.02 1.64 -19.67
N PHE A 92 11.72 2.67 -20.45
CA PHE A 92 12.66 3.28 -21.38
C PHE A 92 12.98 4.69 -20.89
N TYR A 93 14.23 4.88 -20.47
CA TYR A 93 14.71 6.18 -19.99
C TYR A 93 15.38 6.92 -21.16
N ALA A 94 14.80 8.05 -21.57
CA ALA A 94 15.39 8.92 -22.59
C ALA A 94 16.52 9.80 -22.00
N LYS A 95 17.33 10.40 -22.88
CA LYS A 95 18.53 11.20 -22.56
C LYS A 95 18.30 12.51 -21.78
N LYS A 96 17.05 12.86 -21.46
CA LYS A 96 16.69 14.04 -20.66
C LYS A 96 15.74 13.59 -19.56
N ASN A 97 15.69 14.34 -18.44
CA ASN A 97 14.74 14.22 -17.33
C ASN A 97 13.28 14.29 -17.80
N THR A 98 12.87 13.25 -18.51
CA THR A 98 11.54 12.99 -19.04
C THR A 98 11.09 11.73 -18.32
N LEU A 99 9.80 11.68 -17.98
CA LEU A 99 9.23 10.50 -17.36
C LEU A 99 9.55 9.28 -18.25
N PRO A 100 10.03 8.17 -17.67
CA PRO A 100 10.26 6.96 -18.45
C PRO A 100 8.95 6.55 -19.13
N SER A 101 9.01 6.19 -20.42
CA SER A 101 7.89 5.48 -21.02
C SER A 101 7.92 4.04 -20.54
N GLY A 102 6.81 3.57 -19.98
CA GLY A 102 6.64 2.19 -19.54
C GLY A 102 5.94 1.36 -20.61
N LYS A 103 6.29 0.07 -20.70
CA LYS A 103 5.50 -0.94 -21.40
C LYS A 103 5.21 -2.11 -20.47
N LEU A 104 3.94 -2.36 -20.21
CA LEU A 104 3.43 -3.42 -19.38
C LEU A 104 3.69 -4.75 -20.08
N LYS A 105 4.46 -5.61 -19.42
CA LYS A 105 4.80 -6.95 -19.91
C LYS A 105 3.94 -8.02 -19.30
N LYS A 106 3.75 -7.94 -17.99
CA LYS A 106 3.01 -8.92 -17.24
C LYS A 106 2.21 -8.24 -16.15
N PHE A 107 0.97 -8.69 -15.99
CA PHE A 107 0.12 -8.31 -14.89
C PHE A 107 -0.65 -9.55 -14.47
N ASP A 108 -0.15 -10.22 -13.43
CA ASP A 108 -0.88 -11.32 -12.80
C ASP A 108 -1.66 -10.81 -11.60
N ILE A 109 -2.93 -11.20 -11.50
CA ILE A 109 -3.63 -11.27 -10.22
C ILE A 109 -3.22 -12.57 -9.55
N ILE A 110 -2.60 -12.49 -8.37
CA ILE A 110 -2.25 -13.64 -7.55
C ILE A 110 -3.35 -13.83 -6.51
N THR A 111 -3.90 -15.04 -6.41
CA THR A 111 -4.90 -15.39 -5.40
C THR A 111 -4.37 -16.49 -4.49
N TYR A 112 -4.71 -16.41 -3.21
CA TYR A 112 -4.41 -17.42 -2.19
C TYR A 112 -5.73 -17.92 -1.61
N ASP A 113 -6.12 -19.16 -1.94
CA ASP A 113 -7.42 -19.73 -1.53
C ASP A 113 -7.42 -20.15 -0.05
N LEU A 114 -8.13 -19.38 0.78
CA LEU A 114 -8.25 -19.57 2.22
C LEU A 114 -9.03 -20.83 2.61
N ARG A 115 -9.72 -21.47 1.66
CA ARG A 115 -10.48 -22.71 1.88
C ARG A 115 -9.58 -23.95 1.75
N LYS A 116 -8.40 -23.81 1.14
CA LYS A 116 -7.47 -24.93 0.89
C LYS A 116 -6.39 -24.97 1.96
N LYS A 117 -5.96 -26.18 2.32
CA LYS A 117 -4.75 -26.36 3.14
C LYS A 117 -3.57 -25.71 2.43
N ASN A 118 -2.71 -25.02 3.19
CA ASN A 118 -1.54 -24.29 2.71
C ASN A 118 -1.83 -23.10 1.76
N PHE A 119 -3.08 -22.66 1.63
CA PHE A 119 -3.44 -21.43 0.91
C PHE A 119 -2.94 -21.41 -0.54
N VAL A 120 -3.35 -22.41 -1.33
CA VAL A 120 -2.87 -22.65 -2.71
C VAL A 120 -2.86 -21.34 -3.52
N GLU A 121 -1.67 -21.01 -4.03
CA GLU A 121 -1.44 -19.87 -4.91
C GLU A 121 -1.97 -20.19 -6.33
N LYS A 122 -2.74 -19.26 -6.91
CA LYS A 122 -3.12 -19.28 -8.33
C LYS A 122 -2.79 -17.92 -8.94
N ARG A 123 -2.35 -17.93 -10.20
CA ARG A 123 -2.07 -16.72 -10.98
C ARG A 123 -3.06 -16.61 -12.14
N ILE A 124 -3.62 -15.43 -12.32
CA ILE A 124 -4.53 -15.09 -13.41
C ILE A 124 -3.84 -14.01 -14.24
N ASP A 125 -3.55 -14.31 -15.50
CA ASP A 125 -3.02 -13.32 -16.46
C ASP A 125 -4.12 -12.31 -16.77
N LEU A 126 -4.01 -11.12 -16.18
CA LEU A 126 -5.05 -10.09 -16.27
C LEU A 126 -5.12 -9.51 -17.68
N LYS A 127 -3.99 -9.40 -18.38
CA LYS A 127 -3.96 -8.88 -19.75
C LYS A 127 -4.75 -9.82 -20.67
N LYS A 128 -4.50 -11.12 -20.54
CA LYS A 128 -5.24 -12.15 -21.28
C LYS A 128 -6.72 -12.16 -20.92
N ALA A 129 -7.07 -12.05 -19.63
CA ALA A 129 -8.45 -12.00 -19.19
C ALA A 129 -9.21 -10.79 -19.78
N VAL A 130 -8.58 -9.62 -19.87
CA VAL A 130 -9.16 -8.43 -20.53
C VAL A 130 -9.34 -8.65 -22.03
N GLU A 131 -8.33 -9.21 -22.71
CA GLU A 131 -8.40 -9.54 -24.13
C GLU A 131 -9.50 -10.55 -24.48
N GLU A 132 -9.71 -11.56 -23.62
CA GLU A 132 -10.78 -12.56 -23.77
C GLU A 132 -12.17 -12.00 -23.46
N TYR A 133 -12.27 -10.98 -22.60
CA TYR A 133 -13.53 -10.32 -22.29
C TYR A 133 -13.98 -9.43 -23.45
N ASP A 134 -13.11 -8.53 -23.92
CA ASP A 134 -13.36 -7.66 -25.07
C ASP A 134 -12.05 -7.06 -25.59
N SER A 135 -11.72 -7.37 -26.85
CA SER A 135 -10.47 -6.93 -27.50
C SER A 135 -10.36 -5.42 -27.71
N ASP A 136 -11.47 -4.67 -27.63
CA ASP A 136 -11.44 -3.21 -27.70
C ASP A 136 -10.91 -2.56 -26.43
N TYR A 137 -10.80 -3.30 -25.33
CA TYR A 137 -10.26 -2.84 -24.06
C TYR A 137 -8.82 -3.33 -23.81
N SER A 138 -8.12 -2.60 -22.94
CA SER A 138 -6.80 -2.96 -22.43
C SER A 138 -6.58 -2.40 -21.04
N LEU A 139 -5.61 -2.97 -20.32
CA LEU A 139 -5.03 -2.34 -19.14
C LEU A 139 -4.26 -1.08 -19.56
N ARG A 140 -4.26 -0.05 -18.71
CA ARG A 140 -3.52 1.17 -18.99
C ARG A 140 -2.01 0.91 -18.91
N ASP A 141 -1.28 1.41 -19.90
CA ASP A 141 0.16 1.17 -20.09
C ASP A 141 0.97 2.49 -20.07
N ASP A 142 0.73 3.33 -19.06
CA ASP A 142 1.42 4.61 -18.87
C ASP A 142 2.21 4.69 -17.56
N GLY A 143 2.38 3.54 -16.89
CA GLY A 143 3.07 3.45 -15.60
C GLY A 143 2.21 3.85 -14.39
N ALA A 144 0.93 4.21 -14.56
CA ALA A 144 0.01 4.42 -13.44
C ALA A 144 -0.49 3.08 -12.86
N ILE A 145 -0.37 2.88 -11.54
CA ILE A 145 -0.59 1.58 -10.86
C ILE A 145 -2.07 1.32 -10.45
N GLN A 146 -3.04 2.17 -10.82
CA GLN A 146 -4.43 2.08 -10.31
C GLN A 146 -5.39 1.18 -11.11
N GLU A 147 -4.93 0.02 -11.58
CA GLU A 147 -5.78 -0.88 -12.40
C GLU A 147 -6.59 -1.89 -11.59
N VAL A 148 -6.26 -2.10 -10.30
CA VAL A 148 -6.92 -3.09 -9.43
C VAL A 148 -7.53 -2.39 -8.22
N GLY A 149 -8.86 -2.41 -8.11
CA GLY A 149 -9.64 -1.86 -7.01
C GLY A 149 -9.87 -2.86 -5.87
N SER A 150 -10.86 -2.60 -5.02
CA SER A 150 -11.16 -3.45 -3.86
C SER A 150 -11.63 -4.86 -4.24
N SER A 151 -11.34 -5.82 -3.36
CA SER A 151 -11.95 -7.14 -3.38
C SER A 151 -13.22 -7.16 -2.53
N PHE A 152 -14.16 -8.04 -2.88
CA PHE A 152 -15.45 -8.14 -2.21
C PHE A 152 -16.08 -9.51 -2.43
N TYR A 153 -17.08 -9.83 -1.61
CA TYR A 153 -17.86 -11.07 -1.70
C TYR A 153 -19.32 -10.74 -2.01
N PHE A 154 -19.85 -11.33 -3.08
CA PHE A 154 -21.20 -11.09 -3.57
C PHE A 154 -21.82 -12.38 -4.09
N GLU A 155 -23.02 -12.73 -3.61
CA GLU A 155 -23.82 -13.88 -4.07
C GLU A 155 -23.02 -15.19 -4.21
N GLY A 156 -22.30 -15.59 -3.15
CA GLY A 156 -21.56 -16.85 -3.17
C GLY A 156 -20.19 -16.79 -3.84
N LYS A 157 -19.82 -15.65 -4.45
CA LYS A 157 -18.61 -15.51 -5.27
C LYS A 157 -17.70 -14.40 -4.75
N ASP A 158 -16.40 -14.61 -4.93
CA ASP A 158 -15.37 -13.64 -4.59
C ASP A 158 -14.88 -12.93 -5.85
N TYR A 159 -14.77 -11.60 -5.77
CA TYR A 159 -14.39 -10.75 -6.89
C TYR A 159 -13.31 -9.76 -6.50
N VAL A 160 -12.63 -9.22 -7.52
CA VAL A 160 -11.82 -8.01 -7.42
C VAL A 160 -12.22 -7.04 -8.53
N ARG A 161 -12.37 -5.76 -8.20
CA ARG A 161 -12.68 -4.73 -9.20
C ARG A 161 -11.45 -4.43 -10.05
N ILE A 162 -11.64 -4.34 -11.37
CA ILE A 162 -10.60 -4.02 -12.34
C ILE A 162 -11.02 -2.78 -13.13
N SER A 163 -10.10 -1.83 -13.29
CA SER A 163 -10.27 -0.72 -14.22
C SER A 163 -9.60 -1.09 -15.54
N VAL A 164 -10.27 -0.81 -16.66
CA VAL A 164 -9.73 -0.96 -18.01
C VAL A 164 -10.04 0.29 -18.83
N SER A 165 -9.32 0.49 -19.92
CA SER A 165 -9.55 1.59 -20.87
C SER A 165 -9.77 1.07 -22.28
N LYS A 166 -10.51 1.80 -23.12
CA LYS A 166 -10.55 1.49 -24.56
C LYS A 166 -9.18 1.71 -25.20
N ARG A 167 -8.74 0.76 -26.03
CA ARG A 167 -7.43 0.81 -26.71
C ARG A 167 -7.25 2.05 -27.58
N LYS A 168 -8.32 2.49 -28.26
CA LYS A 168 -8.30 3.64 -29.17
C LYS A 168 -8.50 4.98 -28.46
N ASN A 169 -8.97 4.97 -27.22
CA ASN A 169 -9.19 6.17 -26.42
C ASN A 169 -9.01 5.85 -24.92
N LEU A 170 -7.79 6.06 -24.40
CA LEU A 170 -7.45 5.66 -23.04
C LEU A 170 -8.20 6.42 -21.94
N GLU A 171 -8.83 7.55 -22.29
CA GLU A 171 -9.69 8.33 -21.39
C GLU A 171 -11.06 7.67 -21.16
N GLU A 172 -11.52 6.84 -22.10
CA GLU A 172 -12.73 6.04 -21.93
C GLU A 172 -12.45 4.82 -21.06
N LYS A 173 -12.69 4.99 -19.76
CA LYS A 173 -12.51 3.96 -18.74
C LYS A 173 -13.78 3.15 -18.52
N LYS A 174 -13.61 1.87 -18.20
CA LYS A 174 -14.67 0.96 -17.79
C LYS A 174 -14.24 0.22 -16.52
N ARG A 175 -15.20 -0.01 -15.62
CA ARG A 175 -14.99 -0.79 -14.40
C ARG A 175 -15.61 -2.16 -14.61
N LEU A 176 -14.80 -3.19 -14.42
CA LEU A 176 -15.19 -4.59 -14.51
C LEU A 176 -14.93 -5.26 -13.16
N VAL A 177 -15.39 -6.50 -13.01
CA VAL A 177 -15.05 -7.34 -11.87
C VAL A 177 -14.51 -8.67 -12.35
N LEU A 178 -13.39 -9.10 -11.77
CA LEU A 178 -12.76 -10.37 -12.03
C LEU A 178 -13.23 -11.38 -10.98
N ASN A 179 -13.83 -12.48 -11.42
CA ASN A 179 -14.16 -13.59 -10.55
C ASN A 179 -12.88 -14.34 -10.14
N LEU A 180 -12.58 -14.40 -8.85
CA LEU A 180 -11.31 -14.93 -8.35
C LEU A 180 -11.18 -16.46 -8.47
N GLU A 181 -12.29 -17.17 -8.61
CA GLU A 181 -12.31 -18.63 -8.74
C GLU A 181 -11.99 -19.06 -10.18
N ASN A 182 -12.68 -18.48 -11.17
CA ASN A 182 -12.55 -18.89 -12.57
C ASN A 182 -11.69 -17.94 -13.44
N GLY A 183 -11.34 -16.74 -12.95
CA GLY A 183 -10.49 -15.78 -13.67
C GLY A 183 -11.18 -15.05 -14.83
N LYS A 184 -12.51 -15.08 -14.91
CA LYS A 184 -13.29 -14.37 -15.95
C LYS A 184 -13.75 -13.00 -15.47
N LEU A 185 -13.75 -12.04 -16.39
CA LEU A 185 -14.30 -10.70 -16.17
C LEU A 185 -15.80 -10.66 -16.49
N THR A 186 -16.52 -9.81 -15.77
CA THR A 186 -17.91 -9.45 -16.06
C THR A 186 -18.13 -7.97 -15.74
N GLU A 187 -19.26 -7.44 -16.19
CA GLU A 187 -19.71 -6.09 -15.85
C GLU A 187 -19.87 -5.91 -14.34
N LEU A 188 -19.52 -4.72 -13.88
CA LEU A 188 -19.82 -4.26 -12.54
C LEU A 188 -21.28 -3.76 -12.50
N SER A 189 -22.12 -4.40 -11.69
CA SER A 189 -23.50 -3.98 -11.48
C SER A 189 -23.62 -2.95 -10.35
N GLU A 190 -24.75 -2.23 -10.30
CA GLU A 190 -25.06 -1.28 -9.22
C GLU A 190 -25.07 -1.97 -7.84
N ALA A 191 -25.72 -3.14 -7.73
CA ALA A 191 -25.74 -3.92 -6.50
C ALA A 191 -24.32 -4.34 -6.04
N MET A 192 -23.40 -4.63 -6.98
CA MET A 192 -22.01 -4.91 -6.65
C MET A 192 -21.28 -3.65 -6.16
N GLU A 193 -21.50 -2.46 -6.74
CA GLU A 193 -20.92 -1.21 -6.24
C GLU A 193 -21.40 -0.92 -4.80
N GLU A 194 -22.68 -1.10 -4.50
CA GLU A 194 -23.22 -0.94 -3.13
C GLU A 194 -22.53 -1.88 -2.14
N VAL A 195 -22.33 -3.15 -2.52
CA VAL A 195 -21.66 -4.14 -1.68
C VAL A 195 -20.17 -3.86 -1.52
N ILE A 196 -19.49 -3.40 -2.58
CA ILE A 196 -18.09 -2.96 -2.51
C ILE A 196 -17.97 -1.84 -1.48
N LEU A 197 -18.84 -0.83 -1.56
CA LEU A 197 -18.87 0.29 -0.61
C LEU A 197 -19.13 -0.21 0.80
N ALA A 198 -20.16 -1.02 1.02
CA ALA A 198 -20.50 -1.53 2.35
C ALA A 198 -19.38 -2.39 2.98
N GLN A 199 -18.68 -3.20 2.19
CA GLN A 199 -17.62 -4.08 2.70
C GLN A 199 -16.24 -3.42 2.81
N ASN A 200 -16.00 -2.29 2.12
CA ASN A 200 -14.69 -1.64 2.07
C ASN A 200 -14.69 -0.17 2.50
N SER A 201 -15.78 0.31 3.10
CA SER A 201 -15.85 1.65 3.68
C SER A 201 -15.79 1.55 5.20
N PHE A 202 -14.58 1.53 5.75
CA PHE A 202 -14.34 1.81 7.15
C PHE A 202 -13.82 3.24 7.28
N PRO A 203 -14.52 4.15 7.99
CA PRO A 203 -14.00 5.49 8.20
C PRO A 203 -12.69 5.46 8.98
N SER A 204 -11.85 6.47 8.76
CA SER A 204 -10.63 6.63 9.55
C SER A 204 -10.97 6.82 11.03
N LEU A 205 -10.20 6.18 11.91
CA LEU A 205 -10.28 6.37 13.36
C LEU A 205 -9.52 7.61 13.81
N SER A 206 -8.88 8.32 12.87
CA SER A 206 -8.22 9.59 13.16
C SER A 206 -9.14 10.49 13.98
N ARG A 207 -8.58 11.11 15.02
CA ARG A 207 -9.26 11.95 16.03
C ARG A 207 -10.03 11.18 17.10
N THR A 208 -9.95 9.86 17.11
CA THR A 208 -10.38 9.07 18.26
C THR A 208 -9.17 8.68 19.10
N ASN A 209 -9.36 8.48 20.40
CA ASN A 209 -8.34 7.88 21.26
C ASN A 209 -7.89 6.49 20.77
N LEU A 210 -8.72 5.77 20.00
CA LEU A 210 -8.36 4.47 19.43
C LEU A 210 -7.21 4.56 18.43
N ASP A 211 -7.13 5.61 17.61
CA ASP A 211 -6.03 5.83 16.65
C ASP A 211 -4.67 5.92 17.37
N ASP A 212 -4.59 6.76 18.40
CA ASP A 212 -3.40 6.88 19.25
C ASP A 212 -3.04 5.55 19.91
N ILE A 213 -4.02 4.84 20.47
CA ILE A 213 -3.82 3.53 21.11
C ILE A 213 -3.28 2.50 20.11
N LEU A 214 -3.84 2.45 18.90
CA LEU A 214 -3.35 1.57 17.83
C LEU A 214 -1.90 1.90 17.48
N TYR A 215 -1.59 3.17 17.26
CA TYR A 215 -0.24 3.63 16.93
C TYR A 215 0.77 3.26 18.02
N PHE A 216 0.45 3.51 19.29
CA PHE A 216 1.32 3.14 20.42
C PHE A 216 1.54 1.63 20.53
N ASN A 217 0.56 0.82 20.12
CA ASN A 217 0.68 -0.64 20.07
C ASN A 217 1.30 -1.15 18.77
N GLY A 218 1.73 -0.25 17.87
CA GLY A 218 2.45 -0.57 16.64
C GLY A 218 1.55 -0.89 15.47
N PHE A 219 0.34 -0.32 15.41
CA PHE A 219 -0.59 -0.52 14.31
C PHE A 219 -1.00 0.81 13.68
N SER A 220 -1.20 0.80 12.37
CA SER A 220 -1.92 1.85 11.63
C SER A 220 -3.36 1.41 11.45
N ASP A 221 -4.29 2.33 11.66
CA ASP A 221 -5.67 2.14 11.25
C ASP A 221 -5.86 2.44 9.76
N SER A 222 -6.46 1.50 9.06
CA SER A 222 -7.02 1.71 7.73
C SER A 222 -8.16 0.72 7.57
N ASN A 223 -8.56 0.42 6.34
CA ASN A 223 -9.43 -0.71 6.03
C ASN A 223 -8.84 -2.08 6.43
N ASN A 224 -7.60 -2.12 6.92
CA ASN A 224 -6.84 -3.24 7.47
C ASN A 224 -5.96 -2.72 8.63
N LEU A 225 -5.49 -3.60 9.51
CA LEU A 225 -4.46 -3.23 10.50
C LEU A 225 -3.07 -3.45 9.92
N GLY A 226 -2.37 -2.37 9.60
CA GLY A 226 -0.98 -2.42 9.18
C GLY A 226 -0.04 -2.38 10.38
N TYR A 227 0.95 -3.28 10.43
CA TYR A 227 1.97 -3.27 11.48
C TYR A 227 3.03 -2.19 11.19
N ILE A 228 3.16 -1.24 12.11
CA ILE A 228 4.18 -0.19 12.08
C ILE A 228 5.28 -0.54 13.08
N ASN A 229 6.51 -0.68 12.57
CA ASN A 229 7.69 -0.95 13.39
C ASN A 229 8.49 0.32 13.68
N ASP A 230 7.90 1.30 14.37
CA ASP A 230 8.64 2.41 14.94
C ASP A 230 9.07 2.05 16.38
N LYS A 231 10.23 1.39 16.49
CA LYS A 231 10.78 0.90 17.77
C LYS A 231 11.05 2.01 18.80
N LYS A 232 11.04 3.29 18.40
CA LYS A 232 11.26 4.42 19.31
C LYS A 232 9.97 4.86 20.02
N LYS A 233 8.81 4.60 19.41
CA LYS A 233 7.51 5.12 19.89
C LYS A 233 6.51 4.01 20.22
N ASN A 234 6.65 2.84 19.60
CA ASN A 234 5.64 1.79 19.61
C ASN A 234 6.12 0.66 20.51
N LYS A 235 5.20 0.07 21.28
CA LYS A 235 5.45 -1.12 22.09
C LYS A 235 4.34 -2.13 21.86
N ILE A 236 4.61 -3.15 21.04
CA ILE A 236 3.68 -4.27 20.87
C ILE A 236 3.74 -5.16 22.10
N GLY A 237 2.60 -5.76 22.45
CA GLY A 237 2.58 -6.78 23.49
C GLY A 237 2.50 -6.17 24.88
N GLN A 238 1.82 -5.03 25.00
CA GLN A 238 1.39 -4.45 26.28
C GLN A 238 0.28 -5.32 26.89
N ASP A 239 -0.10 -5.04 28.14
CA ASP A 239 -1.22 -5.65 28.84
C ASP A 239 -2.57 -5.21 28.26
N ILE A 240 -2.83 -5.61 27.02
CA ILE A 240 -4.10 -5.47 26.28
C ILE A 240 -4.63 -6.84 25.87
N ASN A 241 -5.94 -6.95 25.66
CA ASN A 241 -6.60 -8.21 25.30
C ASN A 241 -5.97 -8.88 24.08
N PHE A 242 -5.61 -8.12 23.04
CA PHE A 242 -4.93 -8.62 21.83
C PHE A 242 -3.69 -9.46 22.14
N SER A 243 -2.86 -9.00 23.10
CA SER A 243 -1.63 -9.70 23.48
C SER A 243 -1.90 -11.01 24.19
N HIS A 244 -3.02 -11.10 24.91
CA HIS A 244 -3.43 -12.26 25.68
C HIS A 244 -4.17 -13.29 24.82
N GLU A 245 -5.01 -12.83 23.90
CA GLU A 245 -5.74 -13.69 22.96
C GLU A 245 -4.85 -14.23 21.84
N PHE A 246 -3.89 -13.41 21.38
CA PHE A 246 -3.00 -13.74 20.27
C PHE A 246 -1.51 -13.68 20.66
N PRO A 247 -1.06 -14.39 21.71
CA PRO A 247 0.32 -14.28 22.20
C PRO A 247 1.34 -14.77 21.15
N ASP A 248 1.00 -15.81 20.39
CA ASP A 248 1.86 -16.31 19.31
C ASP A 248 1.90 -15.36 18.11
N LEU A 249 0.84 -14.58 17.88
CA LEU A 249 0.87 -13.52 16.90
C LEU A 249 1.79 -12.38 17.35
N VAL A 250 1.67 -11.92 18.59
CA VAL A 250 2.56 -10.89 19.14
C VAL A 250 4.03 -11.32 19.02
N LYS A 251 4.35 -12.58 19.33
CA LYS A 251 5.72 -13.12 19.12
C LYS A 251 6.18 -13.03 17.66
N ARG A 252 5.28 -13.21 16.69
CA ARG A 252 5.59 -13.11 15.25
C ARG A 252 5.73 -11.66 14.78
N LEU A 253 4.86 -10.76 15.23
CA LEU A 253 4.95 -9.32 14.94
C LEU A 253 6.26 -8.73 15.47
N LYS A 254 6.65 -9.07 16.70
CA LYS A 254 7.94 -8.67 17.30
C LYS A 254 9.17 -9.16 16.52
N LYS A 255 9.03 -10.23 15.72
CA LYS A 255 10.07 -10.76 14.83
C LYS A 255 10.01 -10.16 13.41
N ASN A 256 9.21 -9.10 13.20
CA ASN A 256 8.95 -8.47 11.91
C ASN A 256 8.47 -9.45 10.84
N ARG A 257 7.75 -10.51 11.24
CA ARG A 257 7.31 -11.52 10.27
C ARG A 257 6.06 -11.10 9.52
N ILE A 258 5.10 -10.49 10.20
CA ILE A 258 3.77 -10.16 9.68
C ILE A 258 3.61 -8.65 9.58
N THR A 259 3.00 -8.18 8.49
CA THR A 259 2.87 -6.75 8.20
C THR A 259 1.42 -6.27 8.13
N GLU A 260 0.45 -7.15 7.88
CA GLU A 260 -0.97 -6.76 7.89
C GLU A 260 -1.88 -7.83 8.52
N ILE A 261 -2.98 -7.35 9.13
CA ILE A 261 -4.12 -8.14 9.57
C ILE A 261 -5.35 -7.65 8.79
N LEU A 262 -5.96 -8.58 8.04
CA LEU A 262 -7.02 -8.35 7.08
C LEU A 262 -8.31 -9.02 7.58
N TYR A 263 -9.43 -8.29 7.65
CA TYR A 263 -10.72 -8.90 7.95
C TYR A 263 -11.40 -9.43 6.69
N ARG A 264 -11.95 -10.65 6.77
CA ARG A 264 -12.57 -11.32 5.61
C ARG A 264 -13.90 -10.71 5.26
N ARG A 265 -14.00 -10.16 4.05
CA ARG A 265 -15.19 -9.44 3.59
C ARG A 265 -16.40 -10.36 3.52
N GLY A 266 -17.59 -9.86 3.88
CA GLY A 266 -18.82 -10.66 3.95
C GLY A 266 -18.86 -11.71 5.07
N LEU A 267 -17.81 -11.82 5.89
CA LEU A 267 -17.76 -12.62 7.12
C LEU A 267 -17.59 -11.72 8.36
N VAL A 268 -16.79 -10.66 8.22
CA VAL A 268 -16.65 -9.59 9.22
C VAL A 268 -17.20 -8.32 8.58
N SER A 269 -18.21 -7.72 9.21
CA SER A 269 -18.69 -6.40 8.81
C SER A 269 -17.78 -5.29 9.37
N PRO A 270 -17.81 -4.08 8.78
CA PRO A 270 -17.13 -2.92 9.38
C PRO A 270 -17.53 -2.66 10.84
N ALA A 271 -18.78 -2.95 11.21
CA ALA A 271 -19.25 -2.82 12.59
C ALA A 271 -18.60 -3.86 13.51
N ASP A 272 -18.54 -5.12 13.08
CA ASP A 272 -17.87 -6.15 13.88
C ASP A 272 -16.37 -5.84 14.03
N TYR A 273 -15.74 -5.36 12.94
CA TYR A 273 -14.34 -4.96 12.97
C TYR A 273 -14.09 -3.82 13.97
N TYR A 274 -14.96 -2.81 14.00
CA TYR A 274 -14.88 -1.73 14.99
C TYR A 274 -14.95 -2.27 16.43
N GLU A 275 -15.92 -3.16 16.70
CA GLU A 275 -16.08 -3.75 18.02
C GLU A 275 -14.92 -4.67 18.41
N ASP A 276 -14.39 -5.44 17.46
CA ASP A 276 -13.20 -6.27 17.67
C ASP A 276 -11.97 -5.40 17.98
N LEU A 277 -11.79 -4.25 17.31
CA LEU A 277 -10.70 -3.30 17.64
C LEU A 277 -10.85 -2.72 19.05
N ARG A 278 -12.07 -2.33 19.45
CA ARG A 278 -12.33 -1.83 20.80
C ARG A 278 -12.03 -2.87 21.87
N HIS A 279 -12.33 -4.13 21.59
CA HIS A 279 -12.03 -5.25 22.48
C HIS A 279 -10.53 -5.52 22.56
N TRP A 280 -9.89 -5.75 21.41
CA TRP A 280 -8.49 -6.15 21.31
C TRP A 280 -7.54 -5.12 21.92
N PHE A 281 -7.83 -3.84 21.78
CA PHE A 281 -6.97 -2.79 22.29
C PHE A 281 -7.35 -2.29 23.69
N ALA A 282 -8.36 -2.89 24.32
CA ALA A 282 -8.68 -2.64 25.72
C ALA A 282 -7.61 -3.23 26.66
N PRO A 283 -7.35 -2.60 27.82
CA PRO A 283 -6.57 -3.20 28.89
C PRO A 283 -7.10 -4.57 29.29
N VAL A 284 -6.21 -5.46 29.72
CA VAL A 284 -6.61 -6.80 30.16
C VAL A 284 -7.63 -6.74 31.28
N GLY A 285 -8.73 -7.48 31.12
CA GLY A 285 -9.84 -7.52 32.08
C GLY A 285 -10.92 -6.48 31.82
N GLN A 286 -10.70 -5.54 30.90
CA GLN A 286 -11.74 -4.67 30.36
C GLN A 286 -12.32 -5.32 29.09
N ASP A 287 -13.66 -5.32 28.96
CA ASP A 287 -14.32 -5.89 27.78
C ASP A 287 -14.01 -5.06 26.54
N LYS A 288 -14.29 -3.75 26.57
CA LYS A 288 -14.07 -2.86 25.42
C LYS A 288 -13.58 -1.48 25.85
N LEU A 289 -12.76 -0.86 25.01
CA LEU A 289 -12.41 0.54 25.14
C LEU A 289 -13.64 1.45 24.99
N ASP A 290 -13.70 2.46 25.86
CA ASP A 290 -14.53 3.64 25.63
C ASP A 290 -13.84 4.51 24.60
N ILE A 291 -14.51 4.73 23.47
CA ILE A 291 -13.96 5.54 22.40
C ILE A 291 -14.39 6.98 22.60
N ILE A 292 -13.40 7.88 22.56
CA ILE A 292 -13.62 9.32 22.69
C ILE A 292 -13.09 9.95 21.41
N ALA A 293 -13.97 10.65 20.70
CA ALA A 293 -13.61 11.45 19.56
C ALA A 293 -13.39 12.90 19.96
N LYS A 294 -12.46 13.57 19.29
CA LYS A 294 -12.06 14.95 19.58
C LYS A 294 -12.22 15.87 18.38
N ASP A 295 -13.02 16.91 18.51
CA ASP A 295 -13.10 17.97 17.49
C ASP A 295 -11.80 18.79 17.49
N TYR A 296 -11.22 19.02 16.31
CA TYR A 296 -9.94 19.73 16.19
C TYR A 296 -10.01 21.20 16.62
N GLU A 297 -11.15 21.86 16.38
CA GLU A 297 -11.34 23.29 16.59
C GLU A 297 -11.85 23.57 17.99
N THR A 298 -12.92 22.89 18.39
CA THR A 298 -13.58 23.17 19.67
C THR A 298 -12.92 22.44 20.83
N LYS A 299 -12.12 21.40 20.54
CA LYS A 299 -11.58 20.44 21.53
C LYS A 299 -12.65 19.69 22.29
N GLU A 300 -13.90 19.75 21.84
CA GLU A 300 -15.02 19.01 22.41
C GLU A 300 -14.77 17.50 22.27
N GLU A 301 -15.08 16.78 23.33
CA GLU A 301 -14.93 15.34 23.42
C GLU A 301 -16.31 14.69 23.32
N THR A 302 -16.46 13.74 22.39
CA THR A 302 -17.70 13.00 22.15
C THR A 302 -17.45 11.52 22.42
N PRO A 303 -18.09 10.93 23.44
CA PRO A 303 -18.08 9.48 23.62
C PRO A 303 -18.79 8.78 22.46
N LEU A 304 -18.18 7.71 21.95
CA LEU A 304 -18.70 6.88 20.87
C LEU A 304 -18.84 5.44 21.38
N ASN A 305 -20.04 5.06 21.78
CA ASN A 305 -20.30 3.81 22.50
C ASN A 305 -20.48 2.60 21.58
N ASN A 306 -20.74 2.85 20.30
CA ASN A 306 -20.99 1.82 19.29
C ASN A 306 -20.61 2.32 17.88
N TYR A 307 -20.59 1.40 16.93
CA TYR A 307 -20.24 1.71 15.55
C TYR A 307 -21.15 2.76 14.88
N GLN A 308 -22.45 2.78 15.20
CA GLN A 308 -23.39 3.72 14.58
C GLN A 308 -23.07 5.16 15.01
N GLU A 309 -22.82 5.39 16.31
CA GLU A 309 -22.37 6.68 16.84
C GLU A 309 -21.06 7.12 16.18
N PHE A 310 -20.09 6.21 16.01
CA PHE A 310 -18.85 6.50 15.31
C PHE A 310 -19.07 6.91 13.85
N ILE A 311 -19.93 6.21 13.12
CA ILE A 311 -20.26 6.52 11.72
C ILE A 311 -20.93 7.89 11.60
N ASP A 312 -21.91 8.18 12.45
CA ASP A 312 -22.65 9.43 12.41
C ASP A 312 -21.76 10.61 12.75
N TRP A 313 -20.92 10.47 13.77
CA TRP A 313 -19.89 11.46 14.10
C TRP A 313 -18.90 11.67 12.94
N SER A 314 -18.39 10.60 12.34
CA SER A 314 -17.43 10.67 11.23
C SER A 314 -18.02 11.37 9.99
N LYS A 315 -19.30 11.11 9.67
CA LYS A 315 -20.02 11.79 8.59
C LYS A 315 -20.19 13.28 8.87
N ALA A 316 -20.57 13.65 10.10
CA ALA A 316 -20.71 15.05 10.49
C ALA A 316 -19.38 15.81 10.37
N GLU A 317 -18.28 15.21 10.83
CA GLU A 317 -16.94 15.79 10.69
C GLU A 317 -16.51 15.93 9.22
N ALA A 318 -16.79 14.93 8.38
CA ALA A 318 -16.50 15.00 6.96
C ALA A 318 -17.28 16.14 6.28
N GLN A 319 -18.55 16.35 6.66
CA GLN A 319 -19.37 17.44 6.14
C GLN A 319 -18.81 18.81 6.57
N LYS A 320 -18.50 18.99 7.86
CA LYS A 320 -17.85 20.22 8.37
C LYS A 320 -16.56 20.52 7.59
N ALA A 321 -15.72 19.50 7.36
CA ALA A 321 -14.49 19.66 6.59
C ALA A 321 -14.74 20.11 5.15
N GLN A 322 -15.74 19.54 4.47
CA GLN A 322 -16.12 19.96 3.11
C GLN A 322 -16.64 21.41 3.07
N GLU A 323 -17.46 21.81 4.03
CA GLU A 323 -17.97 23.19 4.14
C GLU A 323 -16.83 24.19 4.35
N ARG A 324 -15.84 23.86 5.19
CA ARG A 324 -14.63 24.67 5.40
C ARG A 324 -13.81 24.82 4.13
N ILE A 325 -13.58 23.73 3.38
CA ILE A 325 -12.86 23.77 2.10
C ILE A 325 -13.59 24.70 1.12
N LYS A 326 -14.92 24.60 1.03
CA LYS A 326 -15.73 25.50 0.18
C LYS A 326 -15.67 26.96 0.63
N ALA A 327 -15.68 27.22 1.94
CA ALA A 327 -15.60 28.57 2.49
C ALA A 327 -14.23 29.23 2.25
N ASN A 328 -13.14 28.47 2.40
CA ASN A 328 -11.78 28.95 2.16
C ASN A 328 -11.49 29.13 0.67
N GLY A 329 -11.96 28.22 -0.20
CA GLY A 329 -11.83 28.37 -1.65
C GLY A 329 -12.56 29.59 -2.23
N LYS A 330 -13.60 30.10 -1.56
CA LYS A 330 -14.28 31.36 -1.93
C LYS A 330 -13.53 32.62 -1.49
N LYS A 331 -12.66 32.53 -0.48
CA LYS A 331 -11.88 33.69 0.01
C LYS A 331 -10.66 34.00 -0.86
N GLU A 332 -10.15 33.04 -1.63
CA GLU A 332 -9.00 33.23 -2.52
C GLU A 332 -9.37 33.76 -3.92
N THR A 333 -10.67 33.82 -4.25
CA THR A 333 -11.18 34.30 -5.54
C THR A 333 -11.76 35.71 -5.53
N ASN A 334 -11.66 36.43 -4.39
CA ASN A 334 -12.15 37.81 -4.24
C ASN A 334 -11.02 38.81 -4.02
#